data_AF-A0A7V1EPY2-F1
#
_entry.id   AF-A0A7V1EPY2-F1
#
_cell.length_a   1.000
_cell.length_b   1.000
_cell.length_c   1.000
_cell.angle_alpha   90.00
_cell.angle_beta   90.00
_cell.angle_gamma   90.00
#
_symmetry.space_group_name_H-M   'P 1'
#
loop_
_entity.id
_entity.type
_entity.pdbx_description
1 polymer ?
#
loop_
_entity_poly.entity_id
_entity_poly.type
_entity_poly.pdbx_seq_one_letter_code
_entity_poly.pdbx_strand_id
1 'polypeptide(L)'
;MQEGMVADITIFDPKTVRDNATYTAGENGLPSTGIPYVLVNGTIVVKDSKVLKGVNPGQSIRYPIESNGRFKPLEKKTYLRTLIGQEYINLEDETMGSEHAFEK
;
A
#
# COMPACT_ATOMS: atom_id res chain seq x y z
N MET A 1 -5.94 -15.58 13.65
CA MET A 1 -5.93 -14.59 14.75
C MET A 1 -4.99 -15.08 15.84
N GLN A 2 -4.36 -14.18 16.60
CA GLN A 2 -3.42 -14.54 17.67
C GLN A 2 -3.79 -13.78 18.94
N GLU A 3 -3.71 -14.45 20.08
CA GLU A 3 -3.92 -13.84 21.39
C GLU A 3 -2.87 -12.74 21.64
N GLY A 4 -3.28 -11.66 22.31
CA GLY A 4 -2.42 -10.50 22.57
C GLY A 4 -2.25 -9.52 21.41
N MET A 5 -2.77 -9.83 20.22
CA MET A 5 -2.74 -8.91 19.07
C MET A 5 -3.90 -7.91 19.09
N VAL A 6 -3.74 -6.80 18.36
CA VAL A 6 -4.80 -5.81 18.13
C VAL A 6 -6.01 -6.47 17.46
N ALA A 7 -7.20 -6.16 17.95
CA ALA A 7 -8.45 -6.72 17.46
C ALA A 7 -9.00 -5.92 16.25
N ASP A 8 -8.30 -6.04 15.12
CA ASP A 8 -8.80 -5.60 13.82
C ASP A 8 -9.46 -6.79 13.12
N ILE A 9 -10.79 -6.84 13.15
CA ILE A 9 -11.57 -8.01 12.77
C ILE A 9 -12.68 -7.60 11.81
N THR A 10 -12.75 -8.28 10.67
CA THR A 10 -13.85 -8.16 9.71
C THR A 10 -14.64 -9.46 9.70
N ILE A 11 -15.94 -9.36 9.97
CA ILE A 11 -16.89 -10.48 9.85
C ILE A 11 -17.69 -10.24 8.57
N PHE A 12 -17.68 -11.22 7.68
CA PHE A 12 -18.37 -11.14 6.39
C PHE A 12 -19.04 -12.48 6.04
N ASP A 13 -20.11 -12.39 5.25
CA ASP A 13 -20.77 -13.55 4.66
C ASP A 13 -20.07 -13.90 3.34
N PRO A 14 -19.41 -15.07 3.23
CA PRO A 14 -18.65 -15.45 2.04
C PRO A 14 -19.51 -15.61 0.78
N LYS A 15 -20.83 -15.77 0.92
CA LYS A 15 -21.74 -15.89 -0.23
C LYS A 15 -22.17 -14.54 -0.79
N THR A 16 -22.14 -13.48 0.02
CA THR A 16 -22.72 -12.17 -0.34
C THR A 16 -21.71 -11.02 -0.30
N VAL A 17 -20.52 -11.24 0.25
CA VAL A 17 -19.47 -10.22 0.32
C VAL A 17 -19.13 -9.67 -1.06
N ARG A 18 -19.26 -8.36 -1.23
CA ARG A 18 -19.04 -7.67 -2.50
C ARG A 18 -18.73 -6.20 -2.28
N ASP A 19 -17.75 -5.68 -3.02
CA ASP A 19 -17.50 -4.25 -3.10
C ASP A 19 -18.53 -3.55 -4.00
N ASN A 20 -18.96 -2.37 -3.58
CA ASN A 20 -19.91 -1.53 -4.30
C ASN A 20 -19.26 -0.26 -4.88
N ALA A 21 -17.98 -0.01 -4.60
CA ALA A 21 -17.28 1.16 -5.10
C ALA A 21 -17.13 1.13 -6.64
N THR A 22 -17.23 2.30 -7.26
CA THR A 22 -17.00 2.49 -8.70
C THR A 22 -16.04 3.65 -8.95
N TYR A 23 -15.64 3.85 -10.21
CA TYR A 23 -14.83 5.00 -10.63
C TYR A 23 -15.63 6.30 -10.75
N THR A 24 -16.97 6.25 -10.66
CA THR A 24 -17.82 7.43 -10.73
C THR A 24 -17.59 8.32 -9.50
N ALA A 25 -17.52 9.64 -9.72
CA ALA A 25 -17.35 10.60 -8.64
C ALA A 25 -18.44 10.47 -7.58
N GLY A 26 -18.05 10.27 -6.32
CA GLY A 26 -18.97 10.10 -5.20
C GLY A 26 -19.37 8.64 -4.92
N GLU A 27 -19.05 7.70 -5.83
CA GLU A 27 -19.31 6.27 -5.64
C GLU A 27 -18.10 5.50 -5.14
N ASN A 28 -16.92 6.11 -5.14
CA ASN A 28 -15.66 5.53 -4.69
C ASN A 28 -15.64 5.15 -3.19
N GLY A 29 -16.61 5.66 -2.41
CA GLY A 29 -16.76 5.39 -0.97
C GLY A 29 -18.02 4.62 -0.60
N LEU A 30 -18.69 3.98 -1.57
CA LEU A 30 -19.90 3.19 -1.27
C LEU A 30 -19.55 2.01 -0.34
N PRO A 31 -20.29 1.80 0.76
CA PRO A 31 -20.02 0.68 1.67
C PRO A 31 -20.17 -0.66 0.98
N SER A 32 -19.31 -1.64 1.29
CA SER A 32 -19.42 -3.00 0.79
C SER A 32 -20.65 -3.74 1.33
N THR A 33 -21.19 -4.66 0.55
CA THR A 33 -22.27 -5.57 0.94
C THR A 33 -21.69 -6.82 1.63
N GLY A 34 -22.48 -7.45 2.51
CA GLY A 34 -22.12 -8.73 3.13
C GLY A 34 -21.12 -8.63 4.28
N ILE A 35 -20.87 -7.43 4.83
CA ILE A 35 -19.96 -7.20 5.97
C ILE A 35 -20.77 -6.67 7.16
N PRO A 36 -21.39 -7.55 7.98
CA PRO A 36 -22.23 -7.12 9.09
C PRO A 36 -21.45 -6.45 10.23
N TYR A 37 -20.20 -6.84 10.47
CA TYR A 37 -19.41 -6.30 11.58
C TYR A 37 -17.95 -6.03 11.19
N VAL A 38 -17.45 -4.88 11.63
CA VAL A 38 -16.02 -4.52 11.58
C VAL A 38 -15.64 -3.96 12.93
N LEU A 39 -14.55 -4.49 13.49
CA LEU A 39 -13.93 -4.01 14.70
C LEU A 39 -12.57 -3.41 14.34
N VAL A 40 -12.29 -2.22 14.86
CA VAL A 40 -10.98 -1.57 14.78
C VAL A 40 -10.50 -1.35 16.20
N ASN A 41 -9.33 -1.91 16.52
CA ASN A 41 -8.79 -1.90 17.88
C ASN A 41 -9.83 -2.38 18.93
N GLY A 42 -10.59 -3.43 18.59
CA GLY A 42 -11.64 -4.00 19.44
C GLY A 42 -12.93 -3.19 19.55
N THR A 43 -13.00 -2.00 18.95
CA THR A 43 -14.20 -1.16 18.94
C THR A 43 -15.00 -1.41 17.67
N ILE A 44 -16.30 -1.68 17.80
CA ILE A 44 -17.20 -1.90 16.65
C ILE A 44 -17.38 -0.57 15.89
N VAL A 45 -17.01 -0.55 14.61
CA VAL A 45 -17.16 0.60 13.70
C VAL A 45 -18.20 0.35 12.60
N VAL A 46 -18.50 -0.92 12.30
CA VAL A 46 -19.63 -1.33 11.46
C VAL A 46 -20.48 -2.30 12.26
N LYS A 47 -21.79 -2.07 12.30
CA LYS A 47 -22.77 -2.94 12.95
C LYS A 47 -23.99 -3.12 12.06
N ASP A 48 -24.43 -4.35 11.91
CA ASP A 48 -25.58 -4.73 11.07
C ASP A 48 -25.47 -4.12 9.66
N SER A 49 -24.26 -4.20 9.09
CA SER A 49 -23.88 -3.68 7.76
C SER A 49 -23.99 -2.15 7.63
N LYS A 50 -23.97 -1.40 8.74
CA LYS A 50 -24.01 0.07 8.76
C LYS A 50 -22.78 0.64 9.44
N VAL A 51 -22.15 1.62 8.80
CA VAL A 51 -21.03 2.39 9.38
C VAL A 51 -21.56 3.27 10.50
N LEU A 52 -20.94 3.17 11.69
CA LEU A 52 -21.29 3.97 12.85
C LEU A 52 -20.61 5.34 12.78
N LYS A 53 -21.41 6.40 12.69
CA LYS A 53 -20.89 7.77 12.67
C LYS A 53 -20.30 8.16 14.02
N GLY A 54 -19.21 8.91 14.00
CA GLY A 54 -18.54 9.42 15.20
C GLY A 54 -17.69 8.37 15.96
N VAL A 55 -17.62 7.14 15.47
CA VAL A 55 -16.80 6.06 16.07
C VAL A 55 -15.53 5.87 15.25
N ASN A 56 -14.47 6.58 15.62
CA ASN A 56 -13.19 6.58 14.89
C ASN A 56 -12.02 6.19 15.83
N PRO A 57 -11.91 4.91 16.23
CA PRO A 57 -10.93 4.44 17.21
C PRO A 57 -9.52 4.23 16.64
N GLY A 58 -9.34 4.44 15.34
CA GLY A 58 -8.08 4.21 14.64
C GLY A 58 -6.94 5.05 15.19
N GLN A 59 -5.76 4.45 15.29
CA GLN A 59 -4.55 5.10 15.80
C GLN A 59 -3.42 5.00 14.79
N SER A 60 -2.52 5.98 14.86
CA SER A 60 -1.28 5.97 14.08
C SER A 60 -0.39 4.80 14.50
N ILE A 61 -0.06 3.91 13.56
CA ILE A 61 0.97 2.88 13.78
C ILE A 61 2.34 3.56 13.70
N ARG A 62 3.18 3.32 14.71
CA ARG A 62 4.56 3.83 14.81
C ARG A 62 5.47 2.67 15.15
N TYR A 63 6.57 2.55 14.42
CA TYR A 63 7.64 1.63 14.77
C TYR A 63 8.71 2.38 15.57
N PRO A 64 9.45 1.69 16.46
CA PRO A 64 10.65 2.25 17.05
C PRO A 64 11.62 2.72 15.97
N ILE A 65 12.41 3.75 16.29
CA ILE A 65 13.50 4.18 15.41
C ILE A 65 14.54 3.07 15.41
N GLU A 66 14.85 2.54 14.24
CA GLU A 66 15.93 1.58 14.05
C GLU A 66 17.18 2.31 13.57
N SER A 67 18.34 1.96 14.13
CA SER A 67 19.63 2.56 13.76
C SER A 67 20.05 2.21 12.33
N ASN A 68 19.54 1.09 11.81
CA ASN A 68 19.82 0.60 10.46
C ASN A 68 18.51 0.52 9.69
N GLY A 69 18.52 0.98 8.44
CA GLY A 69 17.37 0.81 7.55
C GLY A 69 17.09 -0.67 7.28
N ARG A 70 15.81 -1.05 7.25
CA ARG A 70 15.38 -2.41 6.85
C ARG A 70 15.57 -2.69 5.37
N PHE A 71 15.81 -1.65 4.56
CA PHE A 71 15.98 -1.76 3.12
C PHE A 71 17.44 -2.02 2.77
N LYS A 72 17.66 -2.98 1.87
CA LYS A 72 18.95 -3.15 1.20
C LYS A 72 18.98 -2.22 -0.02
N PRO A 73 20.05 -1.45 -0.24
CA PRO A 73 20.21 -0.68 -1.47
C PRO A 73 20.05 -1.58 -2.69
N LEU A 74 19.29 -1.12 -3.69
CA LEU A 74 19.24 -1.79 -4.98
C LEU A 74 20.60 -1.64 -5.66
N GLU A 75 21.11 -2.74 -6.21
CA GLU A 75 22.28 -2.66 -7.09
C GLU A 75 21.94 -1.81 -8.32
N LYS A 76 22.86 -0.90 -8.71
CA LYS A 76 22.68 0.04 -9.83
C LYS A 76 22.21 -0.67 -11.12
N LYS A 77 22.78 -1.84 -11.40
CA LYS A 77 22.42 -2.68 -12.56
C LYS A 77 20.97 -3.15 -12.51
N THR A 78 20.52 -3.61 -11.35
CA THR A 78 19.15 -4.08 -11.12
C THR A 78 18.16 -2.93 -11.25
N TYR A 79 18.46 -1.77 -10.66
CA TYR A 79 17.65 -0.56 -10.80
C TYR A 79 17.48 -0.16 -12.27
N LEU A 80 18.58 -0.07 -13.00
CA LEU A 80 18.58 0.32 -14.41
C LEU A 80 17.79 -0.69 -15.27
N ARG A 81 18.04 -1.99 -15.12
CA ARG A 81 17.27 -3.04 -15.81
C ARG A 81 15.76 -2.90 -15.58
N THR A 82 15.35 -2.62 -14.36
CA THR A 82 13.91 -2.55 -13.99
C THR A 82 13.22 -1.34 -14.62
N LEU A 83 13.92 -0.20 -14.73
CA LEU A 83 13.35 1.03 -15.27
C LEU A 83 13.28 1.07 -16.79
N ILE A 84 14.30 0.55 -17.47
CA ILE A 84 14.43 0.75 -18.92
C ILE A 84 14.30 -0.56 -19.73
N GLY A 85 14.19 -1.71 -19.06
CA GLY A 85 14.00 -3.01 -19.70
C GLY A 85 15.19 -3.52 -20.54
N GLN A 86 16.37 -2.90 -20.45
CA GLN A 86 17.52 -3.26 -21.27
C GLN A 86 18.50 -4.21 -20.56
N GLU A 87 18.89 -5.28 -21.25
CA GLU A 87 19.98 -6.18 -20.82
C GLU A 87 21.40 -5.62 -21.09
N TYR A 88 21.51 -4.49 -21.81
CA TYR A 88 22.75 -4.03 -22.45
C TYR A 88 23.19 -2.62 -22.04
N ILE A 89 23.22 -2.31 -20.74
CA ILE A 89 24.04 -1.17 -20.29
C ILE A 89 25.41 -1.71 -19.87
N ASN A 90 26.44 -1.34 -20.63
CA ASN A 90 27.82 -1.52 -20.21
C ASN A 90 28.14 -0.47 -19.14
N LEU A 91 28.10 -0.88 -17.87
CA LEU A 91 28.25 0.02 -16.72
C LEU A 91 29.70 0.48 -16.47
N GLU A 92 30.65 -0.12 -17.18
CA GLU A 92 32.09 0.19 -17.14
C GLU A 92 32.50 1.21 -18.22
N ASP A 93 31.57 1.60 -19.10
CA ASP A 93 31.85 2.57 -20.14
C ASP A 93 31.62 3.99 -19.60
N GLU A 94 32.69 4.60 -19.07
CA GLU A 94 32.69 5.98 -18.55
C GLU A 94 32.64 7.05 -19.66
N THR A 95 32.49 6.68 -20.94
CA THR A 95 32.61 7.61 -22.08
C THR A 95 31.43 8.57 -22.29
N MET A 96 30.48 8.66 -21.36
CA MET A 96 29.52 9.77 -21.30
C MET A 96 30.15 11.07 -20.75
N GLY A 97 31.40 11.35 -21.15
CA GLY A 97 32.20 12.41 -20.60
C GLY A 97 33.47 12.69 -21.39
N SER A 98 33.38 12.92 -22.70
CA SER A 98 34.38 13.74 -23.40
C SER A 98 33.86 14.28 -24.74
N GLU A 99 33.75 15.60 -24.77
CA GLU A 99 33.78 16.56 -25.89
C GLU A 99 33.56 16.09 -27.34
N HIS A 100 32.64 16.83 -28.00
CA HIS A 100 32.38 17.04 -29.45
C HIS A 100 30.91 16.70 -29.77
N ALA A 101 30.02 17.59 -30.22
CA ALA A 101 30.22 18.86 -30.89
C ALA A 101 29.01 19.78 -30.63
N PHE A 102 29.27 20.95 -30.06
CA PHE A 102 28.57 22.17 -30.42
C PHE A 102 29.55 22.96 -31.28
N GLU A 103 29.46 22.82 -32.59
CA GLU A 103 29.96 23.82 -33.50
C GLU A 103 29.10 23.87 -34.77
N LYS A 104 28.37 25.01 -34.85
CA LYS A 104 27.51 25.54 -35.91
C LYS A 104 26.15 24.88 -36.17
#